data_AF-A0A7J4HUB9-F1
#
_entry.id   AF-A0A7J4HUB9-F1
#
_cell.length_a   1.000
_cell.length_b   1.000
_cell.length_c   1.000
_cell.angle_alpha   90.00
_cell.angle_beta   90.00
_cell.angle_gamma   90.00
#
_symmetry.space_group_name_H-M   'P 1'
#
loop_
_entity.id
_entity.type
_entity.pdbx_description
1 polymer ?
#
loop_
_entity_poly.entity_id
_entity_poly.type
_entity_poly.pdbx_seq_one_letter_code
_entity_poly.pdbx_strand_id
1 'polypeptide(L)'
;MFYMTNAVLLHLGYKTQDKVVHKVTSDALIVLVLHRLTKELLEEYEQIRDDALEIASARSEQLIESYTLELEKRSRFQYNMLEETKEAKAKTSLERATHFVFEMKKLLK
;
A
#
# COMPACT_ATOMS: atom_id res chain seq x y z
N MET A 1 20.51 32.82 -7.11
CA MET A 1 19.45 32.34 -6.19
C MET A 1 18.26 33.29 -6.16
N PHE A 2 18.37 34.49 -5.56
CA PHE A 2 17.27 35.47 -5.48
C PHE A 2 16.55 35.77 -6.81
N TYR A 3 17.28 36.09 -7.89
CA TYR A 3 16.67 36.38 -9.20
C TYR A 3 15.94 35.17 -9.80
N MET A 4 16.47 33.96 -9.59
CA MET A 4 15.84 32.72 -10.05
C MET A 4 14.55 32.45 -9.27
N THR A 5 14.59 32.62 -7.94
CA THR A 5 13.39 32.53 -7.08
C THR A 5 12.33 33.53 -7.52
N ASN A 6 12.71 34.78 -7.80
CA ASN A 6 11.77 35.78 -8.30
C ASN A 6 11.22 35.46 -9.67
N ALA A 7 12.01 34.92 -10.59
CA ALA A 7 11.53 34.48 -11.90
C ALA A 7 10.48 33.35 -11.77
N VAL A 8 10.73 32.38 -10.89
CA VAL A 8 9.79 31.29 -10.58
C VAL A 8 8.52 31.82 -9.94
N LEU A 9 8.63 32.69 -8.93
CA LEU A 9 7.48 33.30 -8.26
C LEU A 9 6.64 34.15 -9.23
N LEU A 10 7.29 34.93 -10.10
CA LEU A 10 6.63 35.73 -11.12
C LEU A 10 5.90 34.84 -12.13
N HIS A 11 6.53 33.74 -12.57
CA HIS A 11 5.91 32.75 -13.46
C HIS A 11 4.66 32.12 -12.83
N LEU A 12 4.67 31.91 -11.51
CA LEU A 12 3.54 31.40 -10.73
C LEU A 12 2.51 32.49 -10.37
N GLY A 13 2.71 33.74 -10.81
CA GLY A 13 1.77 34.85 -10.64
C GLY A 13 1.99 35.72 -9.40
N TYR A 14 3.04 35.49 -8.61
CA TYR A 14 3.37 36.31 -7.43
C TYR A 14 4.19 37.54 -7.84
N LYS A 15 3.70 38.74 -7.49
CA LYS A 15 4.44 40.00 -7.68
C LYS A 15 5.25 40.31 -6.42
N THR A 16 6.58 40.30 -6.53
CA THR A 16 7.48 40.53 -5.38
C THR A 16 8.14 41.91 -5.38
N GLN A 17 7.88 42.76 -6.39
CA GLN A 17 8.57 44.03 -6.60
C GLN A 17 8.08 45.14 -5.65
N ASP A 18 8.78 45.36 -4.53
CA ASP A 18 8.64 46.54 -3.64
C ASP A 18 9.91 46.75 -2.76
N LYS A 19 9.92 47.78 -1.90
CA LYS A 19 11.04 48.20 -1.02
C LYS A 19 11.61 47.10 -0.10
N VAL A 20 10.93 45.95 0.05
CA VAL A 20 11.37 44.79 0.86
C VAL A 20 11.39 43.49 0.04
N VAL A 21 11.74 43.57 -1.24
CA VAL A 21 11.72 42.46 -2.21
C VAL A 21 12.38 41.19 -1.67
N HIS A 22 13.55 41.26 -1.01
CA HIS A 22 14.24 40.06 -0.52
C HIS A 22 13.45 39.28 0.53
N LYS A 23 12.76 39.98 1.45
CA LYS A 23 11.94 39.33 2.48
C LYS A 23 10.67 38.75 1.87
N VAL A 24 9.99 39.52 1.03
CA VAL A 24 8.77 39.08 0.34
C VAL A 24 9.04 37.85 -0.55
N THR A 25 10.14 37.85 -1.29
CA THR A 25 10.59 36.71 -2.09
C THR A 25 10.89 35.48 -1.22
N SER A 26 11.50 35.67 -0.05
CA SER A 26 11.80 34.58 0.89
C SER A 26 10.54 33.97 1.47
N ASP A 27 9.64 34.81 2.00
CA ASP A 27 8.39 34.36 2.61
C ASP A 27 7.49 33.66 1.58
N ALA A 28 7.39 34.22 0.37
CA ALA A 28 6.63 33.60 -0.73
C ALA A 28 7.22 32.24 -1.16
N LEU A 29 8.55 32.12 -1.21
CA LEU A 29 9.20 30.84 -1.51
C LEU A 29 8.93 29.81 -0.40
N ILE A 30 9.00 30.21 0.87
CA ILE A 30 8.74 29.31 2.01
C ILE A 30 7.33 28.75 1.93
N VAL A 31 6.33 29.61 1.72
CA VAL A 31 4.93 29.18 1.62
C VAL A 31 4.72 28.26 0.41
N LEU A 32 5.31 28.60 -0.73
CA LEU A 32 5.22 27.79 -1.95
C LEU A 32 5.85 26.40 -1.76
N VAL A 33 7.08 26.35 -1.23
CA VAL A 33 7.82 25.11 -0.98
C VAL A 33 7.09 24.26 0.04
N LEU A 34 6.65 24.86 1.15
CA LEU A 34 5.90 24.16 2.20
C LEU A 34 4.60 23.57 1.63
N HIS A 35 3.83 24.36 0.89
CA HIS A 35 2.59 23.87 0.28
C HIS A 35 2.83 22.72 -0.69
N ARG A 36 3.85 22.82 -1.55
CA ARG A 36 4.19 21.75 -2.50
C ARG A 36 4.67 20.49 -1.80
N LEU A 37 5.59 20.60 -0.86
CA LEU A 37 6.09 19.45 -0.09
C LEU A 37 4.96 18.79 0.70
N THR A 38 4.09 19.58 1.34
CA THR A 38 2.94 19.03 2.05
C THR A 38 1.99 18.30 1.10
N LYS A 39 1.71 18.88 -0.07
CA LYS A 39 0.83 18.25 -1.06
C LYS A 39 1.42 16.93 -1.57
N GLU A 40 2.68 16.94 -1.98
CA GLU A 40 3.39 15.76 -2.49
C GLU A 40 3.44 14.64 -1.43
N LEU A 41 3.78 14.96 -0.19
CA LEU A 41 3.80 13.99 0.91
C LEU A 41 2.41 13.41 1.22
N LEU A 42 1.35 14.21 1.11
CA LEU A 42 -0.02 13.73 1.30
C LEU A 42 -0.46 12.81 0.16
N GLU A 43 -0.16 13.18 -1.09
CA GLU A 43 -0.46 12.35 -2.27
C GLU A 43 0.28 11.01 -2.20
N GLU A 44 1.58 11.02 -1.87
CA GLU A 44 2.36 9.80 -1.66
C GLU A 44 1.81 8.93 -0.52
N TYR A 45 1.44 9.56 0.60
CA TYR A 45 0.84 8.84 1.73
C TYR A 45 -0.49 8.17 1.34
N GLU A 46 -1.36 8.87 0.64
CA GLU A 46 -2.64 8.33 0.17
C GLU A 46 -2.42 7.16 -0.79
N GLN A 47 -1.47 7.28 -1.71
CA GLN A 47 -1.12 6.20 -2.63
C GLN A 47 -0.60 4.96 -1.88
N ILE A 48 0.36 5.14 -0.96
CA ILE A 48 0.91 4.02 -0.16
C ILE A 48 -0.18 3.36 0.69
N ARG A 49 -1.10 4.15 1.25
CA ARG A 49 -2.24 3.64 2.01
C ARG A 49 -3.12 2.75 1.14
N ASP A 50 -3.47 3.22 -0.05
CA ASP A 50 -4.38 2.51 -0.94
C ASP A 50 -3.73 1.21 -1.46
N ASP A 51 -2.45 1.25 -1.85
CA ASP A 51 -1.67 0.06 -2.23
C ASP A 51 -1.61 -0.97 -1.09
N ALA A 52 -1.40 -0.50 0.16
CA ALA A 52 -1.36 -1.38 1.31
C ALA A 52 -2.72 -2.05 1.59
N LEU A 53 -3.83 -1.33 1.38
CA LEU A 53 -5.18 -1.86 1.53
C LEU A 53 -5.51 -2.89 0.45
N GLU A 54 -5.05 -2.68 -0.79
CA GLU A 54 -5.20 -3.64 -1.88
C GLU A 54 -4.46 -4.94 -1.56
N ILE A 55 -3.19 -4.85 -1.11
CA ILE A 55 -2.39 -6.01 -0.70
C ILE A 55 -3.06 -6.77 0.45
N ALA A 56 -3.59 -6.05 1.44
CA ALA A 56 -4.29 -6.65 2.57
C ALA A 56 -5.58 -7.38 2.16
N SER A 57 -6.34 -6.80 1.23
CA SER A 57 -7.55 -7.42 0.68
C SER A 57 -7.21 -8.69 -0.08
N ALA A 58 -6.24 -8.63 -1.00
CA ALA A 58 -5.81 -9.79 -1.78
C ALA A 58 -5.33 -10.96 -0.89
N ARG A 59 -4.56 -10.66 0.17
CA ARG A 59 -4.13 -11.68 1.14
C ARG A 59 -5.31 -12.28 1.91
N SER A 60 -6.29 -11.46 2.27
CA SER A 60 -7.49 -11.90 2.98
C SER A 60 -8.33 -12.83 2.09
N GLU A 61 -8.53 -12.47 0.83
CA GLU A 61 -9.22 -13.30 -0.16
C GLU A 61 -8.51 -14.64 -0.37
N GLN A 62 -7.19 -14.63 -0.53
CA GLN A 62 -6.39 -15.87 -0.64
C GLN A 62 -6.54 -16.79 0.58
N LEU A 63 -6.61 -16.22 1.78
CA LEU A 63 -6.80 -16.98 3.01
C LEU A 63 -8.19 -17.62 3.07
N ILE A 64 -9.22 -16.86 2.69
CA ILE A 64 -10.62 -17.34 2.62
C ILE A 64 -10.77 -18.41 1.54
N GLU A 65 -10.18 -18.21 0.37
CA GLU A 65 -10.17 -19.19 -0.73
C GLU A 65 -9.49 -20.48 -0.28
N SER A 66 -8.30 -20.38 0.34
CA SER A 66 -7.57 -21.53 0.87
C SER A 66 -8.41 -22.32 1.87
N TYR A 67 -9.12 -21.63 2.76
CA TYR A 67 -10.05 -22.26 3.71
C TYR A 67 -11.23 -22.94 3.00
N THR A 68 -11.83 -22.28 2.02
CA THR A 68 -12.96 -22.82 1.23
C THR A 68 -12.56 -24.08 0.48
N LEU A 69 -11.37 -24.10 -0.13
CA LEU A 69 -10.84 -25.29 -0.81
C LEU A 69 -10.66 -26.47 0.14
N GLU A 70 -10.27 -26.24 1.40
CA GLU A 70 -10.18 -27.31 2.39
C GLU A 70 -11.55 -27.79 2.87
N LEU A 71 -12.56 -26.91 2.95
CA LEU A 71 -13.96 -27.31 3.19
C LEU A 71 -14.50 -28.18 2.03
N GLU A 72 -14.32 -27.74 0.79
CA GLU A 72 -14.77 -28.50 -0.39
C GLU A 72 -14.09 -29.88 -0.47
N LYS A 73 -12.79 -29.94 -0.17
CA LYS A 73 -12.09 -31.22 -0.05
C LYS A 73 -12.75 -32.12 0.98
N ARG A 74 -12.97 -31.64 2.21
CA ARG A 74 -13.64 -32.43 3.27
C ARG A 74 -15.04 -32.90 2.86
N SER A 75 -15.75 -32.11 2.07
CA SER A 75 -17.07 -32.47 1.53
C SER A 75 -17.04 -33.50 0.40
N ARG A 76 -15.94 -33.58 -0.37
CA ARG A 76 -15.80 -34.46 -1.55
C ARG A 76 -14.91 -35.68 -1.33
N PHE A 77 -14.27 -35.81 -0.17
CA PHE A 77 -13.44 -36.97 0.17
C PHE A 77 -14.32 -38.21 0.42
N GLN A 78 -14.74 -38.85 -0.66
CA GLN A 78 -15.32 -40.18 -0.66
C GLN A 78 -14.52 -41.07 -1.64
N TYR A 79 -13.71 -41.96 -1.05
CA TYR A 79 -13.11 -43.20 -1.56
C TYR A 79 -13.07 -43.44 -3.09
N ASN A 80 -11.90 -43.21 -3.71
CA ASN A 80 -11.28 -43.99 -4.79
C ASN A 80 -10.12 -43.20 -5.43
N MET A 81 -9.06 -42.92 -4.67
CA MET A 81 -7.84 -42.33 -5.21
C MET A 81 -6.64 -43.25 -4.94
N LEU A 82 -5.73 -43.33 -5.92
CA LEU A 82 -4.43 -44.01 -5.80
C LEU A 82 -3.63 -43.41 -4.62
N GLU A 83 -2.85 -44.24 -3.95
CA GLU A 83 -2.15 -43.88 -2.70
C GLU A 83 -1.22 -42.67 -2.88
N GLU A 84 -0.51 -42.59 -4.01
CA GLU A 84 0.33 -41.45 -4.38
C GLU A 84 -0.47 -40.13 -4.52
N THR A 85 -1.70 -40.22 -5.04
CA THR A 85 -2.59 -39.06 -5.18
C THR A 85 -3.11 -38.60 -3.82
N LYS A 86 -3.35 -39.53 -2.88
CA LYS A 86 -3.72 -39.19 -1.50
C LYS A 86 -2.57 -38.48 -0.78
N GLU A 87 -1.34 -38.98 -0.92
CA GLU A 87 -0.16 -38.39 -0.30
C GLU A 87 0.09 -36.97 -0.81
N ALA A 88 0.07 -36.77 -2.13
CA ALA A 88 0.24 -35.44 -2.72
C ALA A 88 -0.84 -34.45 -2.23
N LYS A 89 -2.12 -34.88 -2.19
CA LYS A 89 -3.21 -34.04 -1.70
C LYS A 89 -3.12 -33.75 -0.21
N ALA A 90 -2.70 -34.72 0.61
CA ALA A 90 -2.48 -34.56 2.03
C ALA A 90 -1.35 -33.55 2.30
N LYS A 91 -0.26 -33.60 1.53
CA LYS A 91 0.85 -32.65 1.64
C LYS A 91 0.40 -31.22 1.34
N THR A 92 -0.33 -31.00 0.24
CA THR A 92 -0.87 -29.67 -0.10
C THR A 92 -1.83 -29.16 0.99
N SER A 93 -2.67 -30.02 1.55
CA SER A 93 -3.57 -29.65 2.66
C SER A 93 -2.79 -29.30 3.93
N LEU A 94 -1.71 -30.02 4.25
CA LEU A 94 -0.85 -29.72 5.39
C LEU A 94 -0.13 -28.39 5.23
N GLU A 95 0.42 -28.11 4.04
CA GLU A 95 1.07 -26.84 3.71
C GLU A 95 0.09 -25.66 3.88
N ARG A 96 -1.12 -25.78 3.30
CA ARG A 96 -2.17 -24.76 3.44
C ARG A 96 -2.61 -24.55 4.89
N ALA A 97 -2.80 -25.64 5.65
CA ALA A 97 -3.19 -25.55 7.06
C ALA A 97 -2.10 -24.88 7.90
N THR A 98 -0.82 -25.17 7.64
CA THR A 98 0.31 -24.55 8.34
C THR A 98 0.37 -23.05 8.07
N HIS A 99 0.24 -22.65 6.80
CA HIS A 99 0.19 -21.24 6.40
C HIS A 99 -1.02 -20.51 7.02
N PHE A 100 -2.19 -21.14 6.97
CA PHE A 100 -3.42 -20.58 7.57
C PHE A 100 -3.27 -20.34 9.07
N VAL A 101 -2.77 -21.34 9.83
CA VAL A 101 -2.55 -21.21 11.27
C VAL A 101 -1.53 -20.10 11.58
N PHE A 102 -0.48 -19.96 10.77
CA PHE A 102 0.49 -18.88 10.93
C PHE A 102 -0.16 -17.49 10.76
N GLU A 103 -0.96 -17.28 9.71
CA GLU A 103 -1.68 -16.02 9.51
C GLU A 103 -2.70 -15.75 10.63
N MET A 104 -3.47 -16.76 11.04
CA MET A 104 -4.43 -16.62 12.15
C MET A 104 -3.76 -16.27 13.49
N LYS A 105 -2.56 -16.79 13.75
CA LYS A 105 -1.79 -16.44 14.96
C LYS A 105 -1.37 -14.98 14.99
N LYS A 106 -1.17 -14.33 13.83
CA LYS A 106 -0.85 -12.89 13.78
C LYS A 106 -2.02 -12.02 14.24
N LEU A 107 -3.26 -12.48 14.08
CA LEU A 107 -4.47 -11.77 14.50
C LEU A 107 -4.71 -11.82 16.02
N LEU A 108 -4.07 -12.76 16.72
CA LEU A 108 -4.19 -12.93 18.17
C LEU A 108 -3.16 -12.09 18.97
N LYS A 109 -2.43 -11.20 18.30
CA LYS A 109 -1.48 -10.27 18.91
C LYS A 109 -2.08 -8.87 19.03
#